data_AF-A0A2M9PBR9-F1
#
_entry.id   AF-A0A2M9PBR9-F1
#
_cell.length_a   1.000
_cell.length_b   1.000
_cell.length_c   1.000
_cell.angle_alpha   90.00
_cell.angle_beta   90.00
_cell.angle_gamma   90.00
#
_symmetry.space_group_name_H-M   'P 1'
#
loop_
_entity.id
_entity.type
_entity.pdbx_description
1 polymer ?
#
loop_
_entity_poly.entity_id
_entity_poly.type
_entity_poly.pdbx_seq_one_letter_code
_entity_poly.pdbx_strand_id
1 'polypeptide(L)'
;MLVIPKQGEGRTYTLPCNVCGLKGLRPRRRLPQALAREERMAIYHLSASMIGRSSGRSATASAAYRAACVIRDKRTGEVHDYGRKTGVEATMILAPEGAPDWAHDRAAL
;
A
#
# COMPACT_ATOMS: atom_id res chain seq x y z
N MET A 1 -10.51 -16.00 -20.47
CA MET A 1 -10.19 -16.12 -19.02
C MET A 1 -8.85 -15.45 -18.78
N LEU A 2 -8.83 -14.16 -18.43
CA LEU A 2 -7.59 -13.43 -18.16
C LEU A 2 -7.11 -13.80 -16.75
N VAL A 3 -6.04 -14.58 -16.67
CA VAL A 3 -5.33 -14.90 -15.44
C VAL A 3 -4.58 -13.63 -15.01
N ILE A 4 -5.08 -12.96 -13.96
CA ILE A 4 -4.36 -11.83 -13.36
C ILE A 4 -3.12 -12.43 -12.65
N PRO A 5 -1.90 -12.06 -13.05
CA PRO A 5 -0.69 -12.60 -12.43
C PRO A 5 -0.65 -12.22 -10.95
N LYS A 6 -0.34 -13.20 -10.10
CA LYS A 6 -0.04 -12.99 -8.67
C LYS A 6 1.17 -12.06 -8.60
N GLN A 7 1.03 -10.92 -7.92
CA GLN A 7 2.15 -9.99 -7.73
C GLN A 7 3.26 -10.69 -6.95
N GLY A 8 4.37 -10.95 -7.64
CA GLY A 8 5.60 -11.42 -7.02
C GLY A 8 6.26 -10.24 -6.29
N GLU A 9 6.37 -10.36 -4.97
CA GLU A 9 7.05 -9.36 -4.13
C GLU A 9 8.57 -9.54 -4.26
N GLY A 10 9.17 -8.92 -5.27
CA GLY A 10 10.62 -8.79 -5.37
C GLY A 10 11.13 -7.69 -4.44
N ARG A 11 11.74 -8.07 -3.31
CA ARG A 11 12.38 -7.11 -2.38
C ARG A 11 13.78 -6.75 -2.85
N THR A 12 13.89 -5.79 -3.76
CA THR A 12 15.16 -5.33 -4.33
C THR A 12 15.73 -4.14 -3.54
N TYR A 13 16.08 -4.35 -2.27
CA TYR A 13 16.89 -3.38 -1.51
C TYR A 13 17.96 -4.03 -0.63
N THR A 14 18.25 -5.32 -0.82
CA THR A 14 19.38 -5.96 -0.16
C THR A 14 20.66 -5.42 -0.78
N LEU A 15 21.27 -4.43 -0.13
CA LEU A 15 22.67 -4.09 -0.35
C LEU A 15 23.52 -5.38 -0.25
N PRO A 16 24.56 -5.56 -1.07
CA PRO A 16 25.40 -6.76 -1.04
C PRO A 16 26.05 -7.02 0.33
N CYS A 17 26.10 -6.03 1.22
CA CYS A 17 26.56 -6.19 2.61
C CYS A 17 25.62 -7.04 3.50
N ASN A 18 24.37 -7.27 3.09
CA ASN A 18 23.39 -8.09 3.84
C ASN A 18 23.08 -9.44 3.18
N VAL A 19 23.84 -9.84 2.15
CA VAL A 19 23.73 -11.18 1.57
C VAL A 19 24.46 -12.17 2.48
N CYS A 20 23.72 -13.02 3.18
CA CYS A 20 24.26 -14.16 3.92
C CYS A 20 24.91 -15.13 2.93
N GLY A 21 26.23 -14.99 2.72
CA GLY A 21 27.00 -15.80 1.78
C GLY A 21 28.34 -15.20 1.34
N LEU A 22 28.50 -13.87 1.39
CA LEU A 22 29.77 -13.21 1.05
C LEU A 22 30.67 -13.02 2.30
N LYS A 23 30.86 -14.09 3.07
CA LYS A 23 31.84 -14.11 4.17
C LYS A 23 33.26 -14.24 3.58
N GLY A 24 33.81 -13.20 2.95
CA GLY A 24 35.13 -13.40 2.32
C GLY A 24 35.99 -12.22 1.90
N LEU A 25 35.47 -11.01 1.71
CA LEU A 25 36.30 -9.88 1.29
C LEU A 25 36.38 -8.85 2.42
N ARG A 26 37.50 -8.88 3.16
CA ARG A 26 37.81 -7.90 4.21
C ARG A 26 38.09 -6.53 3.57
N PRO A 27 37.39 -5.44 3.94
CA PRO A 27 37.91 -4.11 3.68
C PRO A 27 38.83 -3.73 4.85
N ARG A 28 40.15 -3.94 4.69
CA ARG A 28 41.15 -3.41 5.62
C ARG A 28 41.67 -2.06 5.11
N ARG A 29 40.81 -1.04 5.09
CA ARG A 29 41.22 0.37 5.03
C ARG A 29 40.31 1.16 5.95
N ARG A 30 40.91 1.82 6.96
CA ARG A 30 40.21 2.79 7.81
C ARG A 30 39.77 3.93 6.90
N LEU A 31 38.50 3.94 6.48
CA LEU A 31 37.91 5.12 5.87
C LEU A 31 37.73 6.16 6.99
N PRO A 32 38.06 7.45 6.74
CA PRO A 32 37.88 8.50 7.73
C PRO A 32 36.41 8.61 8.15
N GLN A 33 36.16 8.66 9.46
CA GLN A 33 34.84 8.64 10.10
C GLN A 33 33.93 9.83 9.70
N ALA A 34 34.47 10.82 8.98
CA ALA A 34 33.75 12.01 8.52
C ALA A 34 32.78 11.78 7.33
N LEU A 35 32.84 10.61 6.67
CA LEU A 35 31.92 10.25 5.56
C LEU A 35 30.91 9.16 5.94
N ALA A 36 30.93 8.65 7.18
CA ALA A 36 30.07 7.58 7.65
C ALA A 36 28.82 8.09 8.39
N ARG A 37 28.24 9.19 7.90
CA ARG A 37 26.86 9.52 8.23
C ARG A 37 26.02 8.55 7.41
N GLU A 38 25.78 7.37 7.97
CA GLU A 38 24.79 6.42 7.45
C GLU A 38 23.43 7.09 7.62
N GLU A 39 23.10 8.00 6.71
CA GLU A 39 21.75 8.48 6.54
C GLU A 39 20.97 7.25 6.18
N ARG A 40 20.26 6.67 7.16
CA ARG A 40 19.23 5.67 6.92
C ARG A 40 18.24 6.33 5.96
N MET A 41 18.47 6.15 4.67
CA MET A 41 17.53 6.58 3.66
C MET A 41 16.26 5.81 3.93
N ALA A 42 15.16 6.53 4.15
CA ALA A 42 13.84 5.93 4.24
C ALA A 42 13.61 5.10 2.98
N ILE A 43 13.41 3.80 3.15
CA ILE A 43 13.14 2.90 2.03
C ILE A 43 11.69 3.12 1.64
N TYR A 44 11.46 3.63 0.44
CA TYR A 44 10.12 3.77 -0.12
C TYR A 44 9.64 2.44 -0.70
N HIS A 45 8.44 2.02 -0.32
CA HIS A 45 7.77 0.85 -0.89
C HIS A 45 6.44 1.26 -1.51
N LEU A 46 6.30 1.03 -2.82
CA LEU A 46 5.04 1.21 -3.56
C LEU A 46 4.60 -0.13 -4.14
N SER A 47 3.37 -0.50 -3.82
CA SER A 47 2.66 -1.62 -4.44
C SER A 47 1.32 -1.14 -4.99
N ALA A 48 1.00 -1.60 -6.19
CA ALA A 48 -0.25 -1.26 -6.87
C ALA A 48 -0.91 -2.55 -7.36
N SER A 49 -2.15 -2.77 -6.96
CA SER A 49 -2.93 -3.95 -7.31
C SER A 49 -4.33 -3.56 -7.74
N MET A 50 -4.85 -4.21 -8.78
CA MET A 50 -6.23 -4.00 -9.22
C MET A 50 -7.22 -4.69 -8.28
N ILE A 51 -8.33 -4.00 -8.01
CA ILE A 51 -9.48 -4.54 -7.27
C ILE A 51 -10.50 -4.97 -8.32
N GLY A 52 -10.81 -6.27 -8.38
CA GLY A 52 -11.70 -6.84 -9.37
C GLY A 52 -12.69 -7.83 -8.75
N ARG A 53 -13.90 -7.87 -9.30
CA ARG A 53 -14.96 -8.77 -8.83
C ARG A 53 -14.63 -10.24 -9.11
N SER A 54 -13.93 -10.52 -10.21
CA SER A 54 -13.49 -11.88 -10.58
C SER A 54 -12.54 -12.50 -9.57
N SER A 55 -11.83 -11.67 -8.77
CA SER A 55 -10.98 -12.13 -7.68
C SER A 55 -11.68 -12.16 -6.32
N GLY A 56 -13.01 -12.00 -6.29
CA GLY A 56 -13.81 -12.00 -5.06
C GLY A 56 -13.64 -10.75 -4.20
N ARG A 57 -13.11 -9.65 -4.77
CA ARG A 57 -12.90 -8.39 -4.05
C ARG A 57 -13.97 -7.37 -4.43
N SER A 58 -14.36 -6.55 -3.46
CA SER A 58 -15.31 -5.46 -3.68
C SER A 58 -14.66 -4.09 -3.52
N ALA A 59 -15.09 -3.14 -4.35
CA ALA A 59 -14.69 -1.73 -4.27
C ALA A 59 -15.20 -1.09 -2.97
N THR A 60 -16.46 -1.34 -2.61
CA THR A 60 -17.10 -0.81 -1.39
C THR A 60 -16.41 -1.32 -0.13
N ALA A 61 -16.11 -2.62 -0.06
CA ALA A 61 -15.37 -3.21 1.05
C ALA A 61 -13.95 -2.60 1.19
N SER A 62 -13.26 -2.41 0.06
CA SER A 62 -11.92 -1.84 0.05
C SER A 62 -11.92 -0.35 0.45
N ALA A 63 -12.93 0.42 0.00
CA ALA A 63 -13.10 1.82 0.39
C ALA A 63 -13.38 1.94 1.90
N ALA A 64 -14.32 1.15 2.42
CA ALA A 64 -14.66 1.11 3.83
C ALA A 64 -13.46 0.73 4.71
N TYR A 65 -12.67 -0.26 4.30
CA TYR A 65 -11.47 -0.70 5.01
C TYR A 65 -10.38 0.37 5.07
N ARG A 66 -10.17 1.12 3.98
CA ARG A 66 -9.17 2.20 3.91
C ARG A 66 -9.60 3.43 4.69
N ALA A 67 -10.91 3.72 4.70
CA ALA A 67 -11.46 4.87 5.39
C ALA A 67 -11.87 4.59 6.86
N ALA A 68 -11.76 3.34 7.34
CA ALA A 68 -12.23 2.90 8.65
C ALA A 68 -13.69 3.33 8.93
N CYS A 69 -14.57 3.13 7.95
CA CYS A 69 -15.97 3.49 8.04
C CYS A 69 -16.89 2.31 7.72
N VAL A 70 -18.19 2.53 7.91
CA VAL A 70 -19.24 1.58 7.53
C VAL A 70 -19.81 1.98 6.18
N ILE A 71 -19.78 1.07 5.21
CA ILE A 71 -20.39 1.28 3.88
C ILE A 71 -21.27 0.08 3.56
N ARG A 72 -22.48 0.38 3.06
CA ARG A 72 -23.42 -0.63 2.56
C ARG A 72 -23.33 -0.71 1.04
N ASP A 73 -23.04 -1.90 0.50
CA ASP A 73 -23.15 -2.16 -0.93
C ASP A 73 -24.64 -2.28 -1.31
N LYS A 74 -25.14 -1.35 -2.12
CA LYS A 74 -26.54 -1.34 -2.59
C LYS A 74 -26.87 -2.52 -3.50
N ARG A 75 -25.88 -3.10 -4.18
CA ARG A 75 -26.08 -4.17 -5.17
C ARG A 75 -26.11 -5.56 -4.55
N THR A 76 -25.29 -5.83 -3.53
CA THR A 76 -25.33 -7.11 -2.78
C THR A 76 -26.18 -7.04 -1.52
N GLY A 77 -26.43 -5.84 -1.01
CA GLY A 77 -27.06 -5.63 0.29
C GLY A 77 -26.11 -5.85 1.46
N GLU A 78 -24.84 -6.19 1.22
CA GLU A 78 -23.86 -6.42 2.26
C GLU A 78 -23.44 -5.11 2.95
N VAL A 79 -23.24 -5.18 4.26
CA VAL A 79 -22.74 -4.07 5.07
C VAL A 79 -21.30 -4.39 5.47
N HIS A 80 -20.38 -3.55 5.04
CA HIS A 80 -18.96 -3.64 5.40
C HIS A 80 -18.70 -2.67 6.55
N ASP A 81 -18.60 -3.19 7.77
CA ASP A 81 -18.27 -2.42 8.97
C ASP A 81 -16.78 -2.56 9.31
N TYR A 82 -16.03 -1.48 9.10
CA TYR A 82 -14.63 -1.35 9.53
C TYR A 82 -14.43 -0.20 10.52
N GLY A 83 -15.49 0.27 11.19
CA GLY A 83 -15.42 1.39 12.13
C GLY A 83 -14.54 1.12 13.36
N ARG A 84 -14.28 -0.15 13.67
CA ARG A 84 -13.40 -0.57 14.77
C ARG A 84 -11.90 -0.46 14.44
N LYS A 85 -11.55 -0.15 13.19
CA LYS A 85 -10.15 -0.08 12.76
C LYS A 85 -9.49 1.20 13.29
N THR A 86 -8.35 1.05 13.93
CA THR A 86 -7.53 2.16 14.44
C THR A 86 -6.31 2.40 13.55
N GLY A 87 -5.67 3.57 13.70
CA GLY A 87 -4.47 3.96 12.95
C GLY A 87 -4.72 4.60 11.59
N VAL A 88 -5.94 5.09 11.34
CA VAL A 88 -6.25 5.94 10.19
C VAL A 88 -6.20 7.40 10.63
N GLU A 89 -5.14 8.09 10.25
CA GLU A 89 -4.93 9.51 10.63
C GLU A 89 -5.83 10.46 9.82
N ALA A 90 -5.92 10.24 8.51
CA ALA A 90 -6.67 11.11 7.62
C ALA A 90 -7.29 10.32 6.45
N THR A 91 -8.47 10.74 6.02
CA THR A 91 -9.16 10.18 4.86
C THR A 91 -9.77 11.30 4.04
N MET A 92 -9.58 11.27 2.72
CA MET A 92 -10.16 12.26 1.82
C MET A 92 -10.53 11.63 0.48
N ILE A 93 -11.50 12.24 -0.20
CA ILE A 93 -11.78 11.96 -1.60
C ILE A 93 -11.28 13.16 -2.40
N LEU A 94 -10.46 12.89 -3.41
CA LEU A 94 -10.03 13.88 -4.38
C LEU A 94 -10.97 13.81 -5.58
N ALA A 95 -11.83 14.81 -5.72
CA ALA A 95 -12.69 14.96 -6.87
C ALA A 95 -12.26 16.21 -7.68
N PRO A 96 -12.39 16.19 -9.02
CA PRO A 96 -12.07 17.34 -9.86
C PRO A 96 -13.04 18.51 -9.61
N GLU A 97 -12.68 19.70 -10.08
CA GLU A 97 -13.57 20.85 -10.06
C GLU A 97 -14.82 20.57 -10.92
N GLY A 98 -16.00 20.94 -10.40
CA GLY A 98 -17.28 20.64 -11.03
C GLY A 98 -17.76 19.19 -10.89
N ALA A 99 -17.12 18.38 -10.03
CA ALA A 99 -17.63 17.06 -9.71
C ALA A 99 -19.04 17.14 -9.08
N PRO A 100 -19.93 16.20 -9.42
CA PRO A 100 -21.24 16.13 -8.79
C PRO A 100 -21.12 15.76 -7.30
N ASP A 101 -22.07 16.20 -6.49
CA ASP A 101 -22.02 16.04 -5.02
C ASP A 101 -21.84 14.58 -4.56
N TRP A 102 -22.41 13.63 -5.31
CA TRP A 102 -22.29 12.20 -4.99
C TRP A 102 -20.84 11.70 -5.05
N ALA A 103 -19.95 12.36 -5.81
CA ALA A 103 -18.54 11.99 -5.91
C ALA A 103 -17.79 12.20 -4.60
N HIS A 104 -18.32 13.05 -3.70
CA HIS A 104 -17.77 13.28 -2.37
C HIS A 104 -18.32 12.33 -1.30
N ASP A 105 -19.39 11.59 -1.60
CA ASP A 105 -19.96 10.57 -0.72
C ASP A 105 -19.35 9.19 -1.03
N ARG A 106 -18.57 8.67 -0.07
CA ARG A 106 -17.92 7.36 -0.15
C ARG A 106 -18.89 6.20 -0.38
N ALA A 107 -20.13 6.31 0.11
CA ALA A 107 -21.13 5.27 -0.02
C ALA A 107 -21.90 5.34 -1.36
N ALA A 108 -21.77 6.44 -2.09
CA ALA A 108 -22.41 6.67 -3.38
C ALA A 108 -21.50 6.35 -4.59
N LEU A 109 -20.20 6.15 -4.38
CA LEU A 109 -19.21 5.68 -5.37
C LEU A 109 -19.42 4.22 -5.78
#